data_AF-A0A1A2Z9P0-F1
#
_entry.id   AF-A0A1A2Z9P0-F1
#
_cell.length_a   1.000
_cell.length_b   1.000
_cell.length_c   1.000
_cell.angle_alpha   90.00
_cell.angle_beta   90.00
_cell.angle_gamma   90.00
#
_symmetry.space_group_name_H-M   'P 1'
#
loop_
_entity.id
_entity.type
_entity.pdbx_description
1 polymer ?
#
loop_
_entity_poly.entity_id
_entity_poly.type
_entity_poly.pdbx_seq_one_letter_code
_entity_poly.pdbx_strand_id
1 'polypeptide(L)' 'MSWERVVEKFHWLGEPFADEALRGEIVTAVQHLDERPVAELTGLLAAVSPVSRRPRTRGRL' A
#
# COMPACT_ATOMS: atom_id res chain seq x y z
N MET A 1 -9.11 13.85 6.38
CA MET A 1 -7.68 13.45 6.49
C MET A 1 -6.99 13.92 5.23
N SER A 2 -5.77 14.45 5.30
CA SER A 2 -5.00 14.77 4.09
C SER A 2 -4.53 13.50 3.39
N TRP A 3 -4.19 13.60 2.11
CA TRP A 3 -3.67 12.48 1.33
C TRP A 3 -2.41 11.89 1.98
N GLU A 4 -1.49 12.75 2.44
CA GLU A 4 -0.25 12.35 3.09
C GLU A 4 -0.51 11.51 4.33
N ARG A 5 -1.51 11.88 5.15
CA ARG A 5 -1.86 11.12 6.36
C ARG A 5 -2.52 9.78 6.05
N VAL A 6 -3.23 9.67 4.92
CA VAL A 6 -3.75 8.38 4.43
C VAL A 6 -2.62 7.48 3.94
N VAL A 7 -1.67 8.03 3.18
CA VAL A 7 -0.48 7.31 2.69
C VAL A 7 0.38 6.83 3.86
N GLU A 8 0.63 7.68 4.85
CA GLU A 8 1.35 7.31 6.08
C GLU A 8 0.67 6.12 6.78
N LYS A 9 -0.66 6.21 6.96
CA LYS A 9 -1.45 5.13 7.57
C LYS A 9 -1.42 3.85 6.74
N PHE A 10 -1.48 3.94 5.42
CA PHE A 10 -1.40 2.79 4.53
C PHE A 10 -0.03 2.12 4.64
N HIS A 11 1.07 2.87 4.62
CA HIS A 11 2.40 2.30 4.80
C HIS A 11 2.55 1.57 6.13
N TRP A 12 2.00 2.13 7.21
CA TRP A 12 1.99 1.47 8.53
C TRP A 12 1.12 0.21 8.56
N LEU A 13 -0.09 0.26 8.00
CA LEU A 13 -0.99 -0.90 7.97
C LEU A 13 -0.44 -2.04 7.13
N GLY A 14 0.13 -1.71 5.96
CA GLY A 14 0.60 -2.66 4.95
C GLY A 14 2.02 -3.19 5.17
N GLU A 15 2.82 -2.58 6.06
CA GLU A 15 4.22 -2.98 6.29
C GLU A 15 4.45 -4.51 6.50
N PRO A 16 3.56 -5.22 7.21
CA PRO A 16 3.69 -6.67 7.38
C PRO A 16 3.42 -7.51 6.13
N PHE A 17 2.71 -6.96 5.14
CA PHE A 17 2.07 -7.70 4.05
C PHE A 17 2.73 -7.46 2.69
N ALA A 18 3.34 -6.30 2.51
CA ALA A 18 4.02 -5.88 1.30
C ALA A 18 5.33 -5.19 1.67
N ASP A 19 6.36 -5.27 0.82
CA ASP A 19 7.56 -4.46 1.00
C ASP A 19 7.30 -2.98 0.66
N GLU A 20 8.30 -2.12 0.91
CA GLU A 20 8.13 -0.68 0.72
C GLU A 20 7.89 -0.31 -0.75
N ALA A 21 8.54 -1.00 -1.69
CA ALA A 21 8.38 -0.77 -3.11
C ALA A 21 6.95 -1.06 -3.56
N LEU A 22 6.41 -2.24 -3.23
CA LEU A 22 5.05 -2.62 -3.57
C LEU A 22 4.00 -1.68 -2.93
N ARG A 23 4.22 -1.26 -1.67
CA ARG A 23 3.33 -0.26 -1.04
C ARG A 23 3.40 1.08 -1.79
N GLY A 24 4.58 1.51 -2.22
CA GLY A 24 4.75 2.74 -3.02
C GLY A 24 4.01 2.65 -4.35
N GLU A 25 4.15 1.54 -5.07
CA GLU A 25 3.46 1.31 -6.35
C GLU A 25 1.93 1.34 -6.20
N ILE A 26 1.39 0.75 -5.13
CA ILE A 26 -0.05 0.81 -4.82
C ILE A 26 -0.49 2.26 -4.57
N VAL A 27 0.28 3.04 -3.81
CA VAL A 27 -0.03 4.46 -3.55
C VAL A 27 -0.06 5.25 -4.87
N THR A 28 0.95 5.07 -5.72
CA THR A 28 0.99 5.72 -7.05
C THR A 28 -0.17 5.28 -7.94
N ALA A 29 -0.56 4.00 -7.91
CA ALA A 29 -1.72 3.50 -8.66
C ALA A 29 -3.03 4.11 -8.20
N VAL A 30 -3.22 4.30 -6.89
CA VAL A 30 -4.42 4.95 -6.36
C VAL A 30 -4.42 6.46 -6.64
N GLN A 31 -3.25 7.12 -6.61
CA GLN A 31 -3.14 8.56 -6.87
C GLN A 31 -3.50 8.95 -8.31
N HIS A 32 -3.30 8.03 -9.26
CA HIS A 32 -3.57 8.21 -10.70
C HIS A 32 -4.65 7.23 -11.20
N LEU A 33 -5.60 6.88 -10.33
CA LEU A 33 -6.59 5.84 -10.62
C LEU A 33 -7.54 6.20 -11.77
N ASP A 34 -7.77 7.50 -11.97
CA ASP A 34 -8.54 8.06 -13.08
C ASP A 34 -7.79 8.03 -14.42
N GLU A 35 -6.46 7.92 -14.38
CA GLU A 35 -5.58 7.87 -15.54
C GLU A 35 -5.14 6.44 -15.91
N ARG A 36 -5.33 5.46 -14.99
CA ARG A 36 -4.80 4.10 -15.12
C ARG A 36 -5.89 3.03 -15.13
N PRO A 37 -5.71 1.91 -15.86
CA PRO A 37 -6.63 0.79 -15.82
C PRO A 37 -6.72 0.18 -14.41
N VAL A 38 -7.94 -0.08 -13.93
CA VAL A 38 -8.19 -0.76 -12.64
C VAL A 38 -7.45 -2.11 -12.55
N ALA A 39 -7.28 -2.78 -13.70
CA ALA A 39 -6.54 -4.05 -13.78
C ALA A 39 -5.11 -3.94 -13.21
N GLU A 40 -4.46 -2.79 -13.39
CA GLU A 40 -3.11 -2.54 -12.89
C GLU A 40 -3.06 -2.50 -11.37
N LEU A 41 -3.99 -1.76 -10.75
CA LEU A 41 -4.15 -1.77 -9.29
C LEU A 41 -4.44 -3.18 -8.77
N THR A 42 -5.33 -3.92 -9.43
CA THR A 42 -5.65 -5.29 -8.99
C THR A 42 -4.46 -6.25 -9.12
N GLY A 43 -3.60 -6.06 -10.12
CA GLY A 43 -2.36 -6.82 -10.26
C GLY A 43 -1.39 -6.57 -9.11
N LEU A 44 -1.21 -5.31 -8.70
CA LEU A 44 -0.39 -4.95 -7.54
C LEU A 44 -0.96 -5.56 -6.25
N LEU A 45 -2.28 -5.50 -6.07
CA LEU A 45 -2.94 -6.08 -4.89
C LEU A 45 -2.78 -7.61 -4.82
N ALA A 46 -2.69 -8.30 -5.95
CA ALA A 46 -2.45 -9.75 -5.98
C ALA A 46 -1.04 -10.13 -5.50
N ALA A 47 -0.07 -9.21 -5.52
CA ALA A 47 1.27 -9.43 -4.99
C ALA A 47 1.36 -9.22 -3.46
N VAL A 48 0.32 -8.68 -2.83
CA VAL A 48 0.27 -8.48 -1.38
C VAL A 48 0.07 -9.82 -0.69
N SER A 49 0.86 -10.08 0.36
CA SER A 49 0.68 -11.30 1.15
C SER A 49 -0.63 -11.27 1.94
N PRO A 50 -1.46 -12.33 1.89
CA PRO A 50 -2.67 -12.42 2.71
C PRO A 50 -2.34 -12.65 4.19
N VAL A 51 -1.11 -13.06 4.50
CA VAL A 51 -0.62 -13.31 5.87
C VAL A 51 0.48 -12.31 6.23
N SER A 52 0.51 -11.91 7.50
CA SER A 52 1.58 -11.08 8.04
C SER A 52 2.92 -11.82 7.94
N ARG A 53 3.89 -11.24 7.24
CA ARG A 53 5.23 -11.83 7.06
C ARG A 53 6.20 -11.41 8.18
N ARG A 54 5.90 -10.32 8.89
CA ARG A 54 6.75 -9.73 9.94
C ARG A 54 5.97 -8.81 10.88
N PRO A 55 6.41 -8.59 12.12
CA PRO A 55 5.90 -7.51 12.96
C PRO A 55 6.12 -6.13 12.31
N ARG A 56 5.29 -5.15 12.69
CA ARG A 56 5.54 -3.76 12.31
C ARG A 56 6.80 -3.24 13.00
N THR A 57 7.58 -2.43 12.31
CA THR A 57 8.82 -1.84 12.87
C THR A 57 8.52 -0.58 13.69
N ARG A 58 7.40 0.09 13.43
CA ARG A 58 6.98 1.32 14.10
C ARG A 58 5.77 1.10 15.01
N GLY A 59 5.71 1.88 16.10
CA GLY A 59 4.52 2.02 16.94
C GLY A 59 3.31 2.52 16.15
N ARG A 60 2.12 2.49 16.77
CA ARG A 60 0.87 2.93 16.12
C ARG A 60 0.90 4.45 15.84
N LEU A 61 0.43 4.84 14.65
CA LEU A 61 0.25 6.23 14.20
C LEU A 61 -0.91 6.96 14.89
#